data_AF-A0A015KH70-F1
#
_entry.id   AF-A0A015KH70-F1
#
_cell.length_a   1.000
_cell.length_b   1.000
_cell.length_c   1.000
_cell.angle_alpha   90.00
_cell.angle_beta   90.00
_cell.angle_gamma   90.00
#
_symmetry.space_group_name_H-M   'P 1'
#
loop_
_entity.id
_entity.type
_entity.pdbx_description
1 polymer ?
#
loop_
_entity_poly.entity_id
_entity_poly.type
_entity_poly.pdbx_seq_one_letter_code
_entity_poly.pdbx_strand_id
1 'polypeptide(L)'
;MPGTSPADVELARKKSNVVSEFRHSSLYVGEYLSQQKGEIYFVDEKEYVAQGGAFPLIVKGVGVVGSITVSGLIHTEDHDLVIGCLKEFFGLEKEGKNKVE
;
A
#
# COMPACT_ATOMS: atom_id res chain seq x y z
N MET A 1 7.27 2.10 16.29
CA MET A 1 8.22 1.10 16.82
C MET A 1 9.49 1.82 17.26
N PRO A 2 10.36 1.24 18.11
CA PRO A 2 11.69 1.82 18.33
C PRO A 2 12.39 2.07 16.99
N GLY A 3 12.92 3.29 16.78
CA GLY A 3 13.51 3.70 15.51
C GLY A 3 12.54 4.33 14.49
N THR A 4 11.23 4.38 14.76
CA THR A 4 10.26 5.09 13.90
C THR A 4 10.38 6.61 14.09
N SER A 5 10.53 7.34 12.98
CA SER A 5 10.57 8.80 12.99
C SER A 5 9.16 9.41 12.86
N PRO A 6 8.95 10.69 13.24
CA PRO A 6 7.71 11.40 12.95
C PRO A 6 7.38 11.47 11.45
N ALA A 7 8.42 11.50 10.60
CA ALA A 7 8.24 11.50 9.15
C ALA A 7 7.64 10.19 8.64
N ASP A 8 8.01 9.05 9.23
CA ASP A 8 7.43 7.75 8.88
C ASP A 8 5.94 7.71 9.24
N VAL A 9 5.57 8.19 10.43
CA VAL A 9 4.16 8.26 10.87
C VAL A 9 3.34 9.11 9.91
N GLU A 10 3.86 10.28 9.54
CA GLU A 10 3.19 11.18 8.61
C GLU A 10 3.10 10.59 7.20
N LEU A 11 4.15 9.88 6.74
CA LEU A 11 4.13 9.17 5.47
C LEU A 11 3.09 8.04 5.45
N ALA A 12 2.98 7.26 6.54
CA ALA A 12 1.91 6.27 6.68
C ALA A 12 0.52 6.92 6.58
N ARG A 13 0.29 8.05 7.25
CA ARG A 13 -0.97 8.79 7.15
C ARG A 13 -1.28 9.17 5.69
N LYS A 14 -0.34 9.79 4.98
CA LYS A 14 -0.54 10.22 3.59
C LYS A 14 -0.76 9.05 2.62
N LYS A 15 -0.06 7.93 2.80
CA LYS A 15 -0.28 6.70 2.01
C LYS A 15 -1.68 6.13 2.26
N SER A 16 -2.17 6.17 3.50
CA SER A 16 -3.52 5.69 3.85
C SER A 16 -4.64 6.57 3.24
N ASN A 17 -4.41 7.89 3.15
CA ASN A 17 -5.33 8.81 2.49
C ASN A 17 -5.52 8.45 1.00
N VAL A 18 -4.45 8.03 0.31
CA VAL A 18 -4.54 7.55 -1.08
C VAL A 18 -5.51 6.36 -1.19
N VAL A 19 -5.45 5.41 -0.27
CA VAL A 19 -6.39 4.27 -0.29
C VAL A 19 -7.82 4.71 0.02
N SER A 20 -7.99 5.66 0.96
CA SER A 20 -9.30 6.22 1.30
C SER A 20 -9.98 6.90 0.10
N GLU A 21 -9.21 7.64 -0.69
CA GLU A 21 -9.71 8.40 -1.85
C GLU A 21 -9.86 7.52 -3.09
N PHE A 22 -8.79 6.82 -3.48
CA PHE A 22 -8.72 6.10 -4.75
C PHE A 22 -9.21 4.65 -4.67
N ARG A 23 -9.48 4.16 -3.45
CA ARG A 23 -10.00 2.79 -3.20
C ARG A 23 -9.12 1.68 -3.79
N HIS A 24 -7.84 1.98 -3.99
CA HIS A 24 -6.83 1.05 -4.50
C HIS A 24 -5.54 1.17 -3.69
N SER A 25 -4.62 0.21 -3.82
CA SER A 25 -3.32 0.29 -3.17
C SER A 25 -2.55 1.55 -3.61
N SER A 26 -1.79 2.13 -2.68
CA SER A 26 -1.03 3.35 -2.96
C SER A 26 0.07 3.14 -4.01
N LEU A 27 0.60 1.91 -4.12
CA LEU A 27 1.54 1.53 -5.18
C LEU A 27 0.88 1.58 -6.57
N TYR A 28 -0.30 0.97 -6.72
CA TYR A 28 -1.03 0.97 -7.98
C TYR A 28 -1.37 2.39 -8.45
N VAL A 29 -1.82 3.24 -7.53
CA VAL A 29 -2.13 4.64 -7.85
C VAL A 29 -0.87 5.36 -8.34
N GLY A 30 0.27 5.15 -7.69
CA GLY A 30 1.55 5.72 -8.13
C GLY A 30 1.95 5.27 -9.53
N GLU A 31 1.86 3.97 -9.82
CA GLU A 31 2.18 3.41 -11.14
C GLU A 31 1.22 3.90 -12.23
N TYR A 32 -0.07 4.01 -11.91
CA TYR A 32 -1.09 4.52 -12.82
C TYR A 32 -0.79 5.97 -13.22
N LEU A 33 -0.50 6.83 -12.25
CA LEU A 33 -0.15 8.24 -12.49
C LEU A 33 1.13 8.39 -13.30
N SER A 34 2.16 7.60 -12.98
CA SER A 34 3.42 7.58 -13.72
C SER A 34 3.21 7.23 -15.21
N GLN A 35 2.28 6.32 -15.52
CA GLN A 35 1.96 5.94 -16.90
C GLN A 35 1.16 7.02 -17.63
N GLN A 36 0.27 7.73 -16.93
CA GLN A 36 -0.52 8.82 -17.50
C GLN A 36 0.26 10.14 -17.65
N LYS A 37 1.53 10.20 -17.19
CA LYS A 37 2.31 11.45 -17.04
C LYS A 37 1.52 12.54 -16.30
N GLY A 38 0.67 12.12 -15.36
CA GLY A 38 -0.25 13.00 -14.65
C GLY A 38 0.10 13.11 -13.18
N GLU A 39 -0.11 14.29 -12.62
CA GLU A 39 -0.20 14.46 -11.17
C GLU A 39 -1.61 14.10 -10.71
N ILE A 40 -1.81 13.93 -9.41
CA ILE A 40 -3.15 13.77 -8.88
C ILE A 40 -3.85 15.12 -8.91
N TYR A 41 -4.46 15.47 -10.05
CA TYR A 41 -5.08 16.78 -10.30
C TYR A 41 -6.21 17.18 -9.32
N PHE A 42 -6.58 16.31 -8.39
CA PHE A 42 -7.72 16.48 -7.48
C PHE A 42 -7.39 16.31 -6.00
N VAL A 43 -6.12 16.13 -5.61
CA VAL A 43 -5.73 16.03 -4.20
C VAL A 43 -4.49 16.86 -3.89
N ASP A 44 -4.37 17.30 -2.64
CA ASP A 44 -3.20 18.06 -2.17
C ASP A 44 -2.01 17.11 -1.95
N GLU A 45 -0.89 17.34 -2.64
CA GLU A 45 0.35 16.57 -2.46
C GLU A 45 0.89 16.59 -1.02
N LYS A 46 0.50 17.59 -0.22
CA LYS A 46 0.81 17.64 1.20
C LYS A 46 0.06 16.58 1.99
N GLU A 47 -1.10 16.14 1.53
CA GLU A 47 -1.98 15.20 2.23
C GLU A 47 -1.94 13.79 1.64
N TYR A 48 -1.37 13.62 0.43
CA TYR A 48 -1.40 12.36 -0.31
C TYR A 48 -0.02 12.02 -0.88
N VAL A 49 0.41 10.78 -0.68
CA VAL A 49 1.66 10.25 -1.25
C VAL A 49 1.37 8.88 -1.87
N ALA A 50 1.37 8.82 -3.20
CA ALA A 50 1.12 7.61 -3.98
C ALA A 50 2.38 6.72 -4.08
N GLN A 51 2.93 6.34 -2.94
CA GLN A 51 4.05 5.41 -2.83
C GLN A 51 3.58 4.12 -2.16
N GLY A 52 4.18 2.99 -2.52
CA GLY A 52 3.83 1.69 -1.96
C GLY A 52 3.91 1.64 -0.43
N GLY A 53 3.07 0.77 0.16
CA GLY A 53 2.96 0.59 1.60
C GLY A 53 1.54 0.68 2.17
N ALA A 54 0.54 1.18 1.41
CA ALA A 54 -0.86 1.12 1.84
C ALA A 54 -1.71 0.21 0.93
N PHE A 55 -2.55 -0.63 1.55
CA PHE A 55 -3.39 -1.61 0.88
C PHE A 55 -4.82 -1.62 1.45
N PRO A 56 -5.88 -1.68 0.62
CA PRO A 56 -7.26 -1.60 1.08
C PRO A 56 -7.72 -2.82 1.87
N LEU A 57 -8.48 -2.58 2.94
CA LEU A 57 -9.28 -3.58 3.65
C LEU A 57 -10.67 -3.60 3.04
N ILE A 58 -11.01 -4.70 2.35
CA ILE A 58 -12.25 -4.82 1.59
C ILE A 58 -13.17 -5.84 2.26
N VAL A 59 -14.37 -5.40 2.62
CA VAL A 59 -15.42 -6.27 3.15
C VAL A 59 -16.44 -6.56 2.05
N LYS A 60 -16.72 -7.86 1.83
CA LYS A 60 -17.66 -8.31 0.80
C LYS A 60 -19.04 -7.69 1.02
N GLY A 61 -19.59 -7.05 -0.01
CA GLY A 61 -20.89 -6.38 0.05
C GLY A 61 -20.88 -4.99 0.71
N VAL A 62 -19.73 -4.53 1.21
CA VAL A 62 -19.57 -3.19 1.83
C VAL A 62 -18.59 -2.33 1.06
N GLY A 63 -17.48 -2.91 0.59
CA GLY A 63 -16.39 -2.19 -0.09
C GLY A 63 -15.20 -1.93 0.83
N VAL A 64 -14.43 -0.87 0.54
CA VAL A 64 -13.24 -0.50 1.30
C VAL A 64 -13.64 0.16 2.63
N VAL A 65 -13.27 -0.45 3.75
CA VAL A 65 -13.59 0.04 5.11
C VAL A 65 -12.38 0.67 5.82
N GLY A 66 -11.19 0.54 5.23
CA GLY A 66 -9.95 1.08 5.76
C GLY A 66 -8.75 0.61 4.95
N SER A 67 -7.56 0.75 5.52
CA SER A 67 -6.31 0.29 4.91
C SER A 67 -5.34 -0.28 5.94
N ILE A 68 -4.54 -1.25 5.52
CA ILE A 68 -3.30 -1.62 6.20
C ILE A 68 -2.21 -0.72 5.64
N THR A 69 -1.35 -0.17 6.50
CA THR A 69 -0.29 0.74 6.05
C THR A 69 1.03 0.50 6.76
N VAL A 70 2.09 0.46 5.97
CA VAL A 70 3.49 0.33 6.37
C VAL A 70 4.28 1.50 5.78
N SER A 71 5.21 2.00 6.59
CA SER A 71 6.15 3.07 6.24
C SER A 71 7.46 2.87 6.97
N GLY A 72 8.57 3.17 6.31
CA GLY A 72 9.91 3.16 6.90
C GLY A 72 10.91 2.28 6.13
N LEU A 73 10.46 1.55 5.10
CA LEU A 73 11.32 0.85 4.15
C LEU A 73 11.34 1.57 2.80
N ILE A 74 11.97 0.95 1.80
CA ILE A 74 11.80 1.33 0.39
C ILE A 74 10.33 1.09 0.00
N HIS A 75 9.69 1.99 -0.73
CA HIS A 75 8.23 1.95 -0.93
C HIS A 75 7.71 0.66 -1.57
N THR A 76 8.48 0.00 -2.42
CA THR A 76 8.13 -1.32 -2.98
C THR A 76 8.19 -2.40 -1.91
N GLU A 77 9.19 -2.37 -1.04
CA GLU A 77 9.34 -3.29 0.09
C GLU A 77 8.24 -3.10 1.14
N ASP A 78 7.85 -1.85 1.43
CA ASP A 78 6.69 -1.55 2.28
C ASP A 78 5.42 -2.24 1.73
N HIS A 79 5.23 -2.20 0.39
CA HIS A 79 4.09 -2.86 -0.25
C HIS A 79 4.21 -4.39 -0.21
N ASP A 80 5.39 -4.92 -0.55
CA ASP A 80 5.65 -6.35 -0.55
C ASP A 80 5.48 -6.97 0.84
N LEU A 81 5.86 -6.25 1.90
CA LEU A 81 5.64 -6.68 3.28
C LEU A 81 4.14 -6.83 3.58
N VAL A 82 3.32 -5.84 3.22
CA VAL A 82 1.86 -5.90 3.41
C VAL A 82 1.25 -7.06 2.64
N ILE A 83 1.64 -7.24 1.38
CA ILE A 83 1.14 -8.35 0.54
C ILE A 83 1.60 -9.71 1.08
N GLY A 84 2.85 -9.81 1.55
CA GLY A 84 3.39 -11.02 2.17
C GLY A 84 2.59 -11.43 3.39
N CYS A 85 2.40 -10.51 4.35
CA CYS A 85 1.60 -10.76 5.55
C CYS A 85 0.15 -11.13 5.22
N LEU A 86 -0.47 -10.47 4.23
CA LEU A 86 -1.84 -10.81 3.82
C LEU A 86 -1.92 -12.19 3.18
N LYS A 87 -0.94 -12.57 2.35
CA LYS A 87 -0.89 -13.91 1.75
C LYS A 87 -0.75 -14.97 2.82
N GLU A 88 0.15 -14.78 3.78
CA GLU A 88 0.34 -15.69 4.91
C GLU A 88 -0.95 -15.80 5.74
N PHE A 89 -1.54 -14.67 6.13
CA PHE A 89 -2.76 -14.61 6.93
C PHE A 89 -3.95 -15.33 6.28
N PHE A 90 -4.10 -15.19 4.97
CA PHE A 90 -5.16 -15.86 4.21
C PHE A 90 -4.80 -17.25 3.68
N GLY A 91 -3.58 -17.75 3.94
CA GLY A 91 -3.12 -19.03 3.40
C GLY A 91 -3.03 -19.05 1.87
N LEU A 92 -2.76 -17.91 1.24
CA LEU A 92 -2.68 -17.72 -0.22
C LEU A 92 -1.26 -17.97 -0.77
N GLU A 93 -0.38 -18.61 0.00
CA GLU A 93 0.90 -19.04 -0.53
C GLU A 93 0.66 -19.93 -1.75
N LYS A 94 1.40 -19.65 -2.84
CA LYS A 94 1.46 -20.62 -3.93
C LYS A 94 2.20 -21.83 -3.39
N GLU A 95 1.60 -23.02 -3.49
CA GLU A 95 2.37 -24.26 -3.53
C GLU A 95 3.48 -24.08 -4.58
N GLY A 96 4.70 -23.86 -4.09
CA GLY A 96 5.74 -23.20 -4.83
C GLY A 96 6.99 -24.04 -4.94
N LYS A 97 6.91 -25.08 -5.78
CA LYS A 97 8.02 -25.80 -6.42
C LYS A 97 8.77 -26.77 -5.51
N ASN A 98 8.50 -28.06 -5.71
CA ASN A 98 9.52 -29.09 -5.54
C ASN A 98 10.81 -28.59 -6.20
N LYS A 99 11.85 -28.37 -5.39
CA LYS A 99 13.23 -28.37 -5.88
C LYS A 99 13.42 -29.73 -6.55
N VAL A 100 13.42 -29.72 -7.87
CA VAL A 100 14.00 -30.81 -8.65
C VAL A 100 15.50 -30.68 -8.41
N GLU A 101 16.04 -31.60 -7.61
CA GLU A 101 17.47 -31.94 -7.63
C GLU A 101 17.85 -32.53 -8.98
#